data_AF-A0A014NH97-F1
#
_entry.id   AF-A0A014NH97-F1
#
_cell.length_a   1.000
_cell.length_b   1.000
_cell.length_c   1.000
_cell.angle_alpha   90.00
_cell.angle_beta   90.00
_cell.angle_gamma   90.00
#
_symmetry.space_group_name_H-M   'P 1'
#
loop_
_entity.id
_entity.type
_entity.pdbx_description
1 polymer ?
#
loop_
_entity_poly.entity_id
_entity_poly.type
_entity_poly.pdbx_seq_one_letter_code
_entity_poly.pdbx_strand_id
1 'polypeptide(L)'
;MDEELRLIKTAMPQTYESIQRKAALLGNGVYSMVRRGVMGRPNCFWAMEGGRVVGTPFADSHPVAAVVAQSLVQFGSAHVCIIAEPVKAEG
;
A
#
# COMPACT_ATOMS: atom_id res chain seq x y z
N MET A 1 -6.98 8.62 -10.11
CA MET A 1 -6.08 7.49 -10.43
C MET A 1 -4.67 7.97 -10.80
N ASP A 2 -4.49 8.69 -11.91
CA ASP A 2 -3.13 9.10 -12.34
C ASP A 2 -2.48 10.11 -11.39
N GLU A 3 -3.29 10.96 -10.73
CA GLU A 3 -2.81 11.91 -9.74
C GLU A 3 -2.22 11.24 -8.50
N GLU A 4 -2.87 10.23 -7.94
CA GLU A 4 -2.36 9.50 -6.76
C GLU A 4 -1.10 8.69 -7.09
N LEU A 5 -1.04 8.07 -8.27
CA LEU A 5 0.17 7.38 -8.72
C LEU A 5 1.32 8.35 -8.97
N ARG A 6 1.02 9.55 -9.47
CA ARG A 6 2.00 10.63 -9.62
C ARG A 6 2.45 11.13 -8.24
N LEU A 7 1.51 11.34 -7.30
CA LEU A 7 1.79 11.75 -5.93
C LEU A 7 2.75 10.79 -5.25
N ILE A 8 2.52 9.47 -5.37
CA ILE A 8 3.43 8.46 -4.82
C ILE A 8 4.85 8.66 -5.36
N LYS A 9 5.00 8.80 -6.69
CA LYS A 9 6.30 8.95 -7.34
C LYS A 9 7.02 10.25 -7.00
N THR A 10 6.28 11.34 -6.79
CA THR A 10 6.89 12.67 -6.62
C THR A 10 7.01 13.14 -5.17
N ALA A 11 6.21 12.59 -4.26
CA ALA A 11 6.09 13.11 -2.91
C ALA A 11 6.02 12.04 -1.80
N MET A 12 6.13 10.75 -2.16
CA MET A 12 6.18 9.62 -1.21
C MET A 12 7.33 8.66 -1.58
N PRO A 13 8.60 9.11 -1.50
CA PRO A 13 9.75 8.33 -1.94
C PRO A 13 9.89 6.98 -1.23
N GLN A 14 9.62 6.89 0.08
CA GLN A 14 9.73 5.62 0.82
C GLN A 14 8.65 4.62 0.40
N THR A 15 7.45 5.12 0.12
CA THR A 15 6.32 4.34 -0.41
C THR A 15 6.66 3.83 -1.81
N TYR A 16 7.21 4.69 -2.68
CA TYR A 16 7.61 4.28 -4.02
C TYR A 16 8.71 3.21 -3.98
N GLU A 17 9.73 3.38 -3.13
CA GLU A 17 10.78 2.38 -2.94
C GLU A 17 10.23 1.05 -2.40
N SER A 18 9.30 1.10 -1.44
CA SER A 18 8.66 -0.09 -0.87
C SER A 18 7.87 -0.88 -1.92
N ILE A 19 7.16 -0.17 -2.81
CA ILE A 19 6.46 -0.78 -3.95
C ILE A 19 7.46 -1.45 -4.90
N GLN A 20 8.54 -0.77 -5.28
CA GLN A 20 9.55 -1.32 -6.17
C GLN A 20 10.22 -2.56 -5.57
N ARG A 21 10.59 -2.50 -4.28
CA ARG A 21 11.19 -3.61 -3.55
C ARG A 21 10.24 -4.81 -3.51
N LYS A 22 8.95 -4.59 -3.21
CA LYS A 22 7.96 -5.68 -3.19
C LYS A 22 7.72 -6.24 -4.60
N ALA A 23 7.72 -5.40 -5.64
CA ALA A 23 7.61 -5.84 -7.03
C ALA A 23 8.82 -6.64 -7.51
N ALA A 24 10.03 -6.31 -7.04
CA ALA A 24 11.22 -7.11 -7.30
C ALA A 24 11.14 -8.50 -6.65
N LEU A 25 10.48 -8.61 -5.50
CA LEU A 25 10.33 -9.87 -4.75
C LEU A 25 9.15 -10.74 -5.25
N LEU A 26 8.01 -10.13 -5.54
CA LEU A 26 6.74 -10.83 -5.84
C LEU A 26 6.29 -10.70 -7.30
N GLY A 27 7.05 -9.96 -8.11
CA GLY A 27 6.76 -9.71 -9.51
C GLY A 27 5.76 -8.57 -9.76
N ASN A 28 5.42 -8.39 -11.04
CA ASN A 28 4.64 -7.26 -11.54
C ASN A 28 3.18 -7.22 -11.04
N GLY A 29 2.68 -8.31 -10.44
CA GLY A 29 1.36 -8.35 -9.80
C GLY A 29 1.20 -7.29 -8.71
N VAL A 30 2.29 -6.88 -8.05
CA VAL A 30 2.31 -5.80 -7.05
C VAL A 30 1.74 -4.49 -7.61
N TYR A 31 2.10 -4.11 -8.83
CA TYR A 31 1.58 -2.87 -9.44
C TYR A 31 0.07 -2.93 -9.70
N SER A 32 -0.47 -4.14 -9.94
CA SER A 32 -1.92 -4.35 -10.05
C SER A 32 -2.62 -4.08 -8.71
N MET A 33 -2.04 -4.55 -7.61
CA MET A 33 -2.57 -4.33 -6.26
C MET A 33 -2.56 -2.85 -5.88
N VAL A 34 -1.46 -2.13 -6.18
CA VAL A 34 -1.37 -0.68 -5.98
C VAL A 34 -2.48 0.05 -6.74
N ARG A 35 -2.63 -0.24 -8.04
CA ARG A 35 -3.69 0.37 -8.87
C ARG A 35 -5.08 0.09 -8.32
N ARG A 36 -5.36 -1.14 -7.89
CA ARG A 36 -6.66 -1.53 -7.31
C ARG A 36 -6.95 -0.77 -6.01
N GLY A 37 -5.97 -0.65 -5.11
CA GLY A 37 -6.14 0.12 -3.87
C GLY A 37 -6.39 1.61 -4.12
N VAL A 38 -5.66 2.20 -5.08
CA VAL A 38 -5.89 3.58 -5.56
C VAL A 38 -7.29 3.75 -6.18
N MET A 39 -7.86 2.71 -6.78
CA MET A 39 -9.23 2.72 -7.33
C MET A 39 -10.34 2.53 -6.29
N GLY A 40 -10.04 2.57 -4.98
CA GLY A 40 -11.07 2.38 -3.96
C GLY A 40 -11.29 0.92 -3.55
N ARG A 41 -10.46 -0.04 -4.00
CA ARG A 41 -10.63 -1.45 -3.61
C ARG A 41 -9.92 -1.74 -2.28
N PRO A 42 -10.66 -2.14 -1.23
CA PRO A 42 -10.05 -2.60 0.01
C PRO A 42 -9.17 -3.83 -0.21
N ASN A 43 -8.35 -4.14 0.79
CA ASN A 43 -7.49 -5.33 0.82
C ASN A 43 -6.48 -5.43 -0.33
N CYS A 44 -6.16 -4.30 -0.96
CA CYS A 44 -5.23 -4.26 -2.09
C CYS A 44 -3.96 -3.49 -1.75
N PHE A 45 -4.11 -2.20 -1.43
CA PHE A 45 -3.00 -1.31 -1.17
C PHE A 45 -3.46 -0.10 -0.36
N TRP A 46 -2.67 0.23 0.66
CA TRP A 46 -2.80 1.45 1.45
C TRP A 46 -1.42 1.91 1.91
N ALA A 47 -1.16 3.21 1.84
CA ALA A 47 0.07 3.79 2.33
C ALA A 47 -0.14 5.16 2.96
N MET A 48 0.73 5.50 3.90
CA MET A 48 0.90 6.84 4.42
C MET A 48 2.37 7.24 4.46
N GLU A 49 2.68 8.49 4.13
CA GLU A 49 4.04 9.04 4.20
C GLU A 49 4.00 10.56 4.27
N GLY A 50 4.68 11.16 5.24
CA GLY A 50 4.84 12.62 5.32
C GLY A 50 3.51 13.39 5.29
N GLY A 51 2.50 12.88 6.01
CA GLY A 51 1.16 13.46 6.08
C GLY A 51 0.24 13.17 4.89
N ARG A 52 0.70 12.41 3.88
CA ARG A 52 -0.10 11.97 2.74
C ARG A 52 -0.63 10.57 2.99
N VAL A 53 -1.83 10.29 2.50
CA VAL A 53 -2.47 8.98 2.56
C VAL A 53 -2.97 8.64 1.16
N VAL A 54 -2.66 7.44 0.67
CA VAL A 54 -3.03 6.98 -0.69
C VAL A 54 -3.50 5.53 -0.64
N GLY A 55 -4.49 5.21 -1.48
CA GLY A 55 -5.07 3.89 -1.56
C GLY A 55 -6.21 3.68 -0.56
N THR A 56 -6.68 2.45 -0.45
CA THR A 56 -7.86 2.10 0.34
C THR A 56 -7.47 1.23 1.52
N PRO A 57 -7.85 1.59 2.75
CA PRO A 57 -7.60 0.77 3.92
C PRO A 57 -8.06 -0.68 3.73
N PHE A 58 -7.38 -1.59 4.40
CA PHE A 58 -7.83 -2.97 4.50
C PHE A 58 -9.12 -3.00 5.33
N ALA A 59 -10.05 -3.90 4.98
CA ALA A 59 -11.31 -4.02 5.69
C ALA A 59 -11.07 -4.39 7.16
N ASP A 60 -11.96 -3.96 8.05
CA ASP A 60 -11.83 -4.21 9.50
C ASP A 60 -11.76 -5.71 9.85
N SER A 61 -12.33 -6.56 9.01
CA SER A 61 -12.24 -8.01 9.14
C SER A 61 -10.86 -8.59 8.82
N HIS A 62 -9.96 -7.82 8.20
CA HIS A 62 -8.63 -8.26 7.86
C HIS A 62 -7.66 -7.98 9.03
N PRO A 63 -6.93 -8.99 9.56
CA PRO A 63 -6.10 -8.85 10.76
C PRO A 63 -5.07 -7.71 10.71
N VAL A 64 -4.54 -7.41 9.51
CA VAL A 64 -3.57 -6.32 9.31
C VAL A 64 -4.11 -4.94 9.71
N ALA A 65 -5.42 -4.71 9.59
CA ALA A 65 -6.02 -3.42 9.90
C ALA A 65 -5.88 -3.08 11.39
N ALA A 66 -6.22 -4.04 12.26
CA ALA A 66 -6.09 -3.89 13.70
C ALA A 66 -4.63 -3.72 14.14
N VAL A 67 -3.72 -4.52 13.60
CA VAL A 67 -2.30 -4.47 13.95
C VAL A 67 -1.69 -3.12 13.56
N VAL A 68 -1.93 -2.66 12.33
CA VAL A 68 -1.37 -1.39 11.85
C VAL A 68 -1.99 -0.21 12.58
N ALA A 69 -3.31 -0.20 12.81
CA ALA A 69 -3.97 0.85 13.58
C ALA A 69 -3.41 0.95 15.00
N GLN A 70 -3.21 -0.19 15.67
CA GLN A 70 -2.60 -0.23 17.00
C GLN A 70 -1.17 0.33 16.97
N SER A 71 -0.32 -0.11 16.03
CA SER A 71 1.05 0.39 15.92
C SER A 71 1.10 1.89 15.65
N LEU A 72 0.23 2.40 14.78
CA LEU A 72 0.14 3.83 14.46
C LEU A 72 -0.25 4.67 15.68
N VAL A 73 -1.24 4.22 16.46
CA VAL A 73 -1.71 4.96 17.64
C VAL A 73 -0.72 4.87 18.80
N GLN A 74 -0.10 3.73 19.02
CA GLN A 74 0.78 3.51 20.17
C GLN A 74 2.16 4.14 20.01
N PHE A 75 2.74 4.08 18.80
CA PHE A 75 4.13 4.47 18.57
C PHE A 75 4.28 5.64 17.61
N GLY A 76 3.23 5.98 16.87
CA GLY A 76 3.33 6.86 15.71
C GLY A 76 4.05 6.17 14.54
N SER A 77 3.87 6.70 13.32
CA SER A 77 4.71 6.35 12.19
C SER A 77 4.78 7.49 11.18
N ALA A 78 5.98 7.73 10.65
CA ALA A 78 6.19 8.65 9.53
C ALA A 78 5.90 8.01 8.17
N HIS A 79 5.91 6.68 8.08
CA HIS A 79 5.71 5.90 6.86
C HIS A 79 5.10 4.52 7.14
N VAL A 80 4.05 4.17 6.42
CA VAL A 80 3.48 2.81 6.37
C VAL A 80 3.12 2.48 4.93
N CYS A 81 3.45 1.27 4.49
CA CYS A 81 3.09 0.78 3.17
C CYS A 81 2.61 -0.67 3.27
N ILE A 82 1.33 -0.91 3.03
CA ILE A 82 0.70 -2.23 3.05
C ILE A 82 0.32 -2.60 1.61
N ILE A 83 0.83 -3.73 1.14
CA ILE A 83 0.55 -4.27 -0.20
C ILE A 83 0.12 -5.73 0.00
N ALA A 84 -1.09 -6.07 -0.43
CA ALA A 84 -1.52 -7.45 -0.44
C ALA A 84 -0.68 -8.26 -1.43
N GLU A 85 -0.42 -9.53 -1.10
CA GLU A 85 0.33 -10.41 -1.98
C GLU A 85 -0.47 -10.67 -3.26
N PRO A 86 0.11 -10.46 -4.44
CA PRO A 86 -0.57 -10.79 -5.68
C PRO A 86 -0.74 -12.31 -5.77
N VAL A 87 -1.94 -12.75 -6.17
CA VAL A 87 -2.17 -14.17 -6.49
C VAL A 87 -1.19 -14.55 -7.60
N LYS A 88 -0.32 -15.54 -7.34
CA LYS A 88 0.50 -16.14 -8.39
C LYS A 88 -0.47 -16.69 -9.44
N ALA A 89 -0.34 -16.27 -10.69
CA ALA A 89 -1.01 -16.97 -11.76
C ALA A 89 -0.50 -18.42 -11.73
N GLU A 90 -1.40 -19.38 -11.49
CA GLU A 90 -1.09 -20.79 -11.68
C GLU A 90 -0.71 -20.96 -13.15
N GLY A 91 0.52 -21.41 -13.38
CA GLY A 91 1.04 -21.72 -14.72
C GLY A 91 0.66 -23.12 -15.13
#